data_AF-A0A854QB15-F1
#
_entry.id   AF-A0A854QB15-F1
#
_cell.length_a   1.000
_cell.length_b   1.000
_cell.length_c   1.000
_cell.angle_alpha   90.00
_cell.angle_beta   90.00
_cell.angle_gamma   90.00
#
_symmetry.space_group_name_H-M   'P 1'
#
loop_
_entity.id
_entity.type
_entity.pdbx_description
1 polymer ?
#
loop_
_entity_poly.entity_id
_entity_poly.type
_entity_poly.pdbx_seq_one_letter_code
_entity_poly.pdbx_strand_id
1 'polypeptide(L)' 'MTMIHVVGIKTATHSGLGAVKTVLQSLKDHCIHPKTGKPYILDLRAGKQVSTEGLDKAMRAVFVMEFEVI' A
#
# COMPACT_ATOMS: atom_id res chain seq x y z
N MET A 1 -3.45 15.72 12.41
CA MET A 1 -2.44 14.69 12.73
C MET A 1 -2.75 13.48 11.86
N THR A 2 -1.78 12.96 11.11
CA THR A 2 -2.00 11.86 10.14
C THR A 2 -1.19 10.62 10.55
N MET A 3 -1.72 9.44 10.24
CA MET A 3 -1.04 8.16 10.50
C MET A 3 -0.47 7.63 9.18
N ILE A 4 0.82 7.30 9.18
CA ILE A 4 1.48 6.67 8.04
C ILE A 4 1.58 5.16 8.27
N HIS A 5 1.06 4.38 7.34
CA HIS A 5 1.18 2.92 7.33
C HIS A 5 2.06 2.50 6.15
N VAL A 6 3.16 1.82 6.47
CA VAL A 6 4.08 1.27 5.46
C VAL A 6 3.92 -0.25 5.41
N VAL A 7 3.65 -0.78 4.22
CA VAL A 7 3.45 -2.22 3.98
C VAL A 7 4.48 -2.74 2.99
N GLY A 8 5.32 -3.68 3.41
CA GLY A 8 6.23 -4.42 2.54
C GLY A 8 5.59 -5.71 2.04
N ILE A 9 5.69 -5.99 0.74
CA ILE A 9 5.07 -7.18 0.13
C ILE A 9 6.12 -8.09 -0.49
N LYS A 10 6.04 -9.35 -0.09
CA LYS A 10 6.74 -10.48 -0.69
C LYS A 10 5.71 -11.46 -1.24
N THR A 11 5.71 -11.65 -2.56
CA THR A 11 4.88 -12.64 -3.24
C THR A 11 5.64 -13.96 -3.42
N ALA A 12 4.95 -15.09 -3.55
CA ALA A 12 5.61 -16.35 -3.88
C ALA A 12 6.18 -16.34 -5.32
N THR A 13 5.40 -15.80 -6.26
CA THR A 13 5.76 -15.69 -7.67
C THR A 13 5.88 -14.23 -8.10
N HIS A 14 6.64 -13.96 -9.17
CA HIS A 14 6.76 -12.62 -9.74
C HIS A 14 5.44 -12.09 -10.31
N SER A 15 4.57 -12.97 -10.83
CA SER A 15 3.29 -12.60 -11.44
C SER A 15 2.24 -12.14 -10.43
N GLY A 16 2.31 -12.58 -9.17
CA GLY A 16 1.31 -12.26 -8.15
C GLY A 16 1.26 -10.78 -7.75
N LEU A 17 2.33 -10.02 -8.01
CA LEU A 17 2.43 -8.62 -7.57
C LEU A 17 1.42 -7.70 -8.27
N GLY A 18 1.09 -7.98 -9.54
CA GLY A 18 0.15 -7.16 -10.31
C GLY A 18 -1.25 -7.15 -9.69
N ALA A 19 -1.77 -8.33 -9.33
CA ALA A 19 -3.08 -8.45 -8.70
C ALA A 19 -3.13 -7.76 -7.32
N VAL A 20 -2.10 -7.95 -6.50
CA VAL A 20 -1.99 -7.31 -5.19
C VAL A 20 -1.95 -5.79 -5.31
N LYS A 21 -1.18 -5.27 -6.28
CA LYS A 21 -1.12 -3.83 -6.55
C LYS A 21 -2.50 -3.27 -6.90
N THR A 22 -3.23 -3.92 -7.81
CA THR A 22 -4.56 -3.48 -8.21
C THR A 22 -5.53 -3.42 -7.03
N VAL A 23 -5.52 -4.45 -6.17
CA VAL A 23 -6.39 -4.49 -4.98
C VAL A 23 -6.01 -3.40 -3.98
N LEU A 24 -4.72 -3.20 -3.71
CA LEU A 24 -4.30 -2.17 -2.75
C LEU A 24 -4.59 -0.76 -3.26
N GLN A 25 -4.40 -0.50 -4.55
CA GLN A 25 -4.71 0.80 -5.14
C GLN A 25 -6.20 1.14 -5.11
N SER A 26 -7.09 0.14 -5.15
CA SER A 26 -8.54 0.38 -5.06
C SER A 26 -9.02 0.69 -3.64
N LEU A 27 -8.18 0.46 -2.61
CA LEU A 27 -8.55 0.78 -1.22
C LEU A 27 -8.87 2.26 -1.03
N LYS A 28 -8.23 3.16 -1.77
CA LYS A 28 -8.54 4.61 -1.69
C LYS A 28 -10.02 4.89 -1.97
N ASP A 29 -10.67 4.07 -2.77
CA ASP A 29 -12.06 4.23 -3.20
C ASP A 29 -13.03 3.39 -2.34
N HIS A 30 -12.54 2.36 -1.65
CA HIS A 30 -13.35 1.41 -0.86
C HIS A 30 -13.25 1.61 0.65
N CYS A 31 -12.18 2.23 1.14
CA CYS A 31 -11.96 2.54 2.55
C CYS A 31 -12.75 3.80 2.93
N ILE A 32 -14.05 3.61 3.19
CA ILE A 32 -15.00 4.68 3.51
C ILE A 32 -15.29 4.71 5.01
N HIS A 33 -15.24 5.91 5.59
CA HIS A 33 -15.55 6.12 7.00
C HIS A 33 -17.07 5.97 7.25
N PRO A 34 -17.51 5.10 8.17
CA PRO A 34 -18.92 4.71 8.28
C PRO A 34 -19.86 5.86 8.67
N LYS A 35 -19.39 6.84 9.46
CA LYS A 35 -20.23 7.98 9.88
C LYS A 35 -20.29 9.14 8.87
N THR A 36 -19.23 9.36 8.09
CA THR A 36 -19.10 10.55 7.23
C THR A 36 -19.31 10.20 5.75
N GLY A 37 -19.23 8.91 5.40
CA GLY A 37 -19.32 8.46 4.01
C GLY A 37 -18.14 8.88 3.14
N LYS A 38 -17.07 9.41 3.73
CA LYS A 38 -15.89 9.90 3.01
C LYS A 38 -14.75 8.88 3.04
N PRO A 39 -13.90 8.80 2.00
CA PRO A 39 -12.66 8.03 2.06
C PRO A 39 -11.78 8.49 3.23
N TYR A 40 -11.21 7.54 3.98
CA TYR A 40 -10.30 7.86 5.10
C TYR A 40 -8.81 7.63 4.78
N ILE A 41 -8.50 7.11 3.58
CA ILE A 41 -7.15 7.13 3.01
C ILE A 41 -6.95 8.48 2.33
N LEU A 42 -5.98 9.24 2.82
CA LEU A 42 -5.61 10.56 2.29
C LEU A 42 -4.65 10.45 1.09
N ASP A 43 -3.70 9.52 1.16
CA ASP A 43 -2.75 9.25 0.08
C ASP A 43 -2.37 7.77 0.04
N LEU A 44 -2.07 7.26 -1.16
CA LEU A 44 -1.60 5.89 -1.37
C LEU A 44 -0.57 5.87 -2.49
N ARG A 45 0.66 5.52 -2.11
CA ARG A 45 1.80 5.39 -3.03
C ARG A 45 2.32 3.97 -3.05
N ALA A 46 2.78 3.52 -4.20
CA ALA A 46 3.35 2.18 -4.39
C ALA A 46 4.71 2.28 -5.10
N GLY A 47 5.71 1.58 -4.58
CA GLY A 47 7.05 1.48 -5.15
C GLY A 47 7.41 0.02 -5.43
N LYS A 48 8.01 -0.25 -6.59
CA LYS A 48 8.66 -1.54 -6.87
C LYS A 48 10.08 -1.51 -6.32
N GLN A 49 10.56 -2.62 -5.78
CA GLN A 49 11.95 -2.74 -5.39
C GLN A 49 12.88 -2.74 -6.62
N VAL A 50 13.90 -1.88 -6.58
CA VAL A 50 14.91 -1.66 -7.60
C VAL A 50 16.34 -1.61 -7.05
N SER A 51 16.54 -1.63 -5.73
CA SER A 51 17.88 -1.64 -5.14
C SER A 51 18.60 -2.96 -5.44
N THR A 52 19.89 -2.85 -5.71
CA THR A 52 20.81 -3.95 -6.05
C THR A 52 21.64 -4.41 -4.85
N GLU A 53 21.44 -3.81 -3.68
CA GLU A 53 22.26 -4.02 -2.48
C GLU A 53 21.97 -5.36 -1.78
N GLY A 54 20.86 -6.02 -2.11
CA GLY A 54 20.50 -7.33 -1.55
C GLY A 54 20.00 -7.32 -0.10
N LEU A 55 19.72 -6.14 0.47
CA LEU A 55 19.26 -5.97 1.86
C LEU A 55 17.72 -5.89 2.00
N ASP A 56 16.98 -6.05 0.91
CA ASP A 56 15.52 -5.90 0.85
C ASP A 56 14.71 -7.08 1.43
N LYS A 57 15.39 -8.12 1.92
CA LYS A 57 14.76 -9.34 2.48
C LYS A 57 13.74 -10.00 1.53
N ALA A 58 13.99 -9.92 0.22
CA ALA A 58 13.12 -10.38 -0.85
C ALA A 58 11.75 -9.68 -0.92
N MET A 59 11.64 -8.46 -0.37
CA MET A 59 10.49 -7.60 -0.61
C MET A 59 10.50 -7.12 -2.05
N ARG A 60 9.34 -7.20 -2.72
CA ARG A 60 9.21 -6.85 -4.14
C ARG A 60 8.53 -5.50 -4.35
N ALA A 61 7.69 -5.09 -3.42
CA ALA A 61 7.04 -3.80 -3.45
C ALA A 61 6.81 -3.27 -2.03
N VAL A 62 6.69 -1.96 -1.95
CA VAL A 62 6.30 -1.24 -0.73
C VAL A 62 5.11 -0.35 -1.07
N PHE A 63 4.15 -0.29 -0.15
CA PHE A 63 3.03 0.63 -0.18
C PHE A 63 3.13 1.58 1.00
N VAL A 64 2.90 2.86 0.75
CA VAL A 64 2.85 3.90 1.78
C VAL A 64 1.47 4.50 1.72
N MET A 65 0.73 4.40 2.81
CA MET A 65 -0.61 4.93 2.95
C MET A 65 -0.63 5.98 4.04
N GLU A 66 -1.29 7.09 3.76
CA GLU A 66 -1.58 8.13 4.74
C GLU A 66 -3.06 8.09 5.11
N PHE A 67 -3.35 8.13 6.40
CA PHE A 67 -4.70 8.08 6.94
C PHE A 67 -4.98 9.32 7.78
N GLU A 68 -6.23 9.77 7.73
CA GLU A 68 -6.76 10.67 8.74
C GLU A 68 -6.88 9.92 10.07
N VAL A 69 -6.40 10.51 11.16
CA VAL A 69 -6.58 9.93 12.49
C VAL A 69 -8.01 10.21 12.93
N ILE A 70 -8.79 9.14 13.12
CA ILE A 70 -10.22 9.16 13.49
C ILE A 70 -10.36 9.11 15.01
#